data_AF-A0AAW2NL14-F1
#
_entry.id   AF-A0AAW2NL14-F1
#
_cell.length_a   1.000
_cell.length_b   1.000
_cell.length_c   1.000
_cell.angle_alpha   90.00
_cell.angle_beta   90.00
_cell.angle_gamma   90.00
#
_symmetry.space_group_name_H-M   'P 1'
#
loop_
_entity.id
_entity.type
_entity.pdbx_description
1 polymer ?
#
loop_
_entity_poly.entity_id
_entity_poly.type
_entity_poly.pdbx_seq_one_letter_code
_entity_poly.pdbx_strand_id
1 'polypeptide(L)'
;MVKDDLYITVPTYFRCPISLDVMKSPVSLCTGVTYDRSSIQRWLDGGNNTCPATMQVLHNKDLIPNHTLQRLIKIWSDSVLTRHSDSPPPHSLSSDQARDLLRQLENDLQDFKKSSLFCSSVVVTNLSRLVLFAGEAEENGRFLGRLVAGFCRCWWLVLGK
;
A
#
# COMPACT_ATOMS: atom_id res chain seq x y z
N MET A 1 -3.54 -15.68 30.12
CA MET A 1 -3.15 -15.81 28.70
C MET A 1 -4.40 -15.61 27.86
N VAL A 2 -4.75 -14.37 27.57
CA VAL A 2 -5.82 -14.04 26.62
C VAL A 2 -5.18 -14.16 25.24
N LYS A 3 -5.59 -15.17 24.46
CA LYS A 3 -5.30 -15.20 23.03
C LYS A 3 -6.24 -14.17 22.42
N ASP A 4 -5.72 -13.00 22.09
CA ASP A 4 -6.39 -12.09 21.17
C ASP A 4 -6.40 -12.77 19.79
N ASP A 5 -7.43 -13.59 19.55
CA ASP A 5 -7.73 -14.15 18.25
C ASP A 5 -8.18 -13.00 17.33
N LEU A 6 -7.20 -12.31 16.73
CA LEU A 6 -7.39 -11.33 15.67
C LEU A 6 -7.83 -12.05 14.37
N TYR A 7 -9.04 -12.61 14.35
CA TYR A 7 -9.58 -13.21 13.14
C TYR A 7 -10.19 -12.12 12.25
N ILE A 8 -9.61 -11.92 11.06
CA ILE A 8 -10.21 -11.10 10.01
C ILE A 8 -11.32 -11.92 9.36
N THR A 9 -12.57 -11.52 9.60
CA THR A 9 -13.72 -12.09 8.90
C THR A 9 -13.69 -11.65 7.43
N VAL A 10 -13.23 -12.54 6.56
CA VAL A 10 -13.25 -12.32 5.10
C VAL A 10 -14.68 -12.47 4.57
N PRO A 11 -15.25 -11.43 3.91
CA PRO A 11 -16.55 -11.54 3.26
C PRO A 11 -16.60 -12.69 2.26
N THR A 12 -17.68 -13.47 2.28
CA THR A 12 -17.86 -14.65 1.43
C THR A 12 -17.82 -14.30 -0.06
N TYR A 13 -18.32 -13.13 -0.44
CA TYR A 13 -18.32 -12.63 -1.83
C TYR A 13 -16.91 -12.39 -2.42
N PHE A 14 -15.87 -12.33 -1.58
CA PHE A 14 -14.49 -12.18 -2.03
C PHE A 14 -13.77 -13.51 -2.19
N ARG A 15 -14.39 -14.60 -1.74
CA ARG A 15 -13.80 -15.94 -1.79
C ARG A 15 -14.13 -16.63 -3.10
N CYS A 16 -13.14 -17.31 -3.66
CA CYS A 16 -13.30 -18.17 -4.81
C CYS A 16 -14.14 -19.40 -4.42
N PRO A 17 -15.20 -19.77 -5.15
CA PRO A 17 -15.99 -20.96 -4.83
C PRO A 17 -15.22 -22.29 -4.93
N ILE A 18 -14.08 -22.31 -5.64
CA ILE A 18 -13.24 -23.51 -5.80
C ILE A 18 -12.19 -23.59 -4.70
N SER A 19 -11.35 -22.56 -4.54
CA SER A 19 -10.25 -22.58 -3.58
C SER A 19 -10.67 -22.15 -2.17
N LEU A 20 -11.83 -21.52 -2.02
CA LEU A 20 -12.34 -20.91 -0.79
C LEU A 20 -11.47 -19.77 -0.22
N ASP A 21 -10.42 -19.39 -0.95
CA ASP A 21 -9.52 -18.28 -0.66
C ASP A 21 -9.97 -16.96 -1.31
N VAL A 22 -9.46 -15.83 -0.80
CA VAL A 22 -9.66 -14.51 -1.41
C VAL A 22 -9.15 -14.52 -2.87
N MET A 23 -10.00 -14.07 -3.79
CA MET A 23 -9.67 -13.98 -5.21
C MET A 23 -8.59 -12.92 -5.45
N LYS A 24 -7.51 -13.28 -6.15
CA LYS A 24 -6.44 -12.35 -6.55
C LYS A 24 -6.72 -11.76 -7.94
N SER A 25 -7.23 -12.59 -8.84
CA SER A 25 -7.64 -12.20 -10.19
C SER A 25 -9.05 -12.70 -10.46
N PRO A 26 -10.10 -11.97 -10.02
CA PRO A 26 -11.48 -12.40 -10.20
C PRO A 26 -11.86 -12.38 -11.69
N VAL A 27 -12.36 -13.51 -12.18
CA VAL A 27 -12.88 -13.70 -13.53
C VAL A 27 -14.24 -14.38 -13.49
N SER A 28 -15.15 -13.96 -14.36
CA SER A 28 -16.51 -14.46 -14.43
C SER A 28 -16.67 -15.40 -15.63
N LEU A 29 -17.39 -16.50 -15.41
CA LEU A 29 -17.87 -17.37 -16.49
C LEU A 29 -19.15 -16.78 -17.12
N CYS A 30 -19.57 -17.35 -18.26
CA CYS A 30 -20.85 -17.02 -18.90
C CYS A 30 -22.08 -17.25 -17.99
N THR A 31 -21.95 -18.06 -16.94
CA THR A 31 -22.98 -18.29 -15.91
C THR A 31 -23.11 -17.12 -14.93
N GLY A 32 -22.23 -16.12 -14.99
CA GLY A 32 -22.19 -14.98 -14.09
C GLY A 32 -21.45 -15.24 -12.77
N VAL A 33 -21.03 -16.49 -12.51
CA VAL A 33 -20.26 -16.83 -11.30
C VAL A 33 -18.80 -16.40 -11.48
N THR A 34 -18.23 -15.83 -10.42
CA THR A 34 -16.86 -15.32 -10.40
C THR A 34 -15.94 -16.24 -9.59
N TYR A 35 -14.74 -16.47 -10.11
CA TYR A 35 -13.71 -17.34 -9.55
C TYR A 35 -12.35 -16.62 -9.56
N ASP A 36 -11.40 -17.14 -8.81
CA ASP A 36 -10.00 -16.80 -9.05
C ASP A 36 -9.52 -17.43 -10.37
N ARG A 37 -8.87 -16.63 -11.22
CA ARG A 37 -8.37 -17.06 -12.54
C ARG A 37 -7.59 -18.35 -12.49
N SER A 38 -6.66 -18.50 -11.54
CA SER A 38 -5.81 -19.70 -11.46
C SER A 38 -6.62 -20.95 -11.15
N SER A 39 -7.67 -20.80 -10.35
CA SER A 39 -8.52 -21.91 -9.90
C SER A 39 -9.44 -22.40 -11.01
N ILE A 40 -10.13 -21.47 -11.70
CA ILE A 40 -11.03 -21.85 -12.79
C ILE A 40 -10.26 -22.31 -14.04
N GLN A 41 -9.09 -21.74 -14.31
CA GLN A 41 -8.23 -22.19 -15.40
C GLN A 41 -7.82 -23.65 -15.19
N ARG A 42 -7.33 -24.00 -13.99
CA ARG A 42 -6.97 -25.38 -13.65
C ARG A 42 -8.15 -26.35 -13.80
N TRP A 43 -9.36 -25.92 -13.42
CA TRP A 43 -10.56 -26.73 -13.60
C TRP A 43 -10.84 -27.02 -15.08
N LEU A 44 -10.77 -25.99 -15.93
CA LEU A 44 -11.03 -26.12 -17.38
C LEU A 44 -9.93 -26.90 -18.10
N ASP A 45 -8.66 -26.69 -17.71
CA ASP A 45 -7.49 -27.42 -18.23
C ASP A 45 -7.54 -28.91 -17.87
N GLY A 46 -8.18 -29.26 -16.74
CA GLY A 46 -8.48 -30.64 -16.35
C GLY A 46 -9.54 -31.33 -17.22
N GLY A 47 -9.99 -30.72 -18.31
CA GLY A 47 -10.96 -31.27 -19.25
C GLY A 47 -12.43 -31.02 -18.87
N ASN A 48 -12.70 -30.37 -17.74
CA ASN A 48 -14.06 -30.09 -17.32
C ASN A 48 -14.74 -29.07 -18.25
N ASN A 49 -16.04 -29.25 -18.47
CA ASN A 49 -16.89 -28.41 -19.32
C ASN A 49 -18.12 -27.89 -18.59
N THR A 50 -18.13 -27.93 -17.25
CA THR A 50 -19.23 -27.45 -16.41
C THR A 50 -18.77 -26.33 -15.49
N CYS A 51 -19.70 -25.47 -15.12
CA CYS A 51 -19.54 -24.47 -14.08
C CYS A 51 -19.45 -25.16 -12.71
N PRO A 52 -18.37 -24.99 -11.93
CA PRO A 52 -18.21 -25.67 -10.64
C PRO A 52 -19.30 -25.37 -9.61
N ALA A 53 -19.89 -24.17 -9.66
CA ALA A 53 -20.86 -23.73 -8.66
C ALA A 53 -22.31 -24.05 -9.05
N THR A 54 -22.65 -23.94 -10.35
CA THR A 54 -24.03 -24.15 -10.83
C THR A 54 -24.24 -25.51 -11.47
N MET A 55 -23.17 -26.27 -11.69
CA MET A 55 -23.18 -27.55 -12.42
C MET A 55 -23.71 -27.46 -13.86
N GLN A 56 -23.89 -26.24 -14.39
CA GLN A 56 -24.36 -26.02 -15.76
C GLN A 56 -23.24 -26.25 -16.76
N VAL A 57 -23.57 -26.83 -17.92
CA VAL A 57 -22.63 -26.99 -19.04
C VAL A 57 -22.24 -25.62 -19.60
N LEU A 58 -20.94 -25.41 -19.74
CA LEU A 58 -20.37 -24.19 -20.30
C LEU A 58 -20.40 -24.27 -21.82
N HIS A 59 -21.28 -23.47 -22.43
CA HIS A 59 -21.33 -23.30 -23.88
C HIS A 59 -20.06 -22.60 -24.42
N ASN A 60 -19.44 -21.78 -23.58
CA ASN A 60 -18.19 -21.08 -23.85
C ASN A 60 -17.31 -21.07 -22.59
N LYS A 61 -15.99 -21.21 -22.77
CA LYS A 61 -14.97 -21.21 -21.72
C LYS A 61 -14.28 -19.85 -21.53
N ASP A 62 -14.79 -18.80 -22.16
CA ASP A 62 -14.26 -17.44 -22.00
C ASP A 62 -14.28 -16.98 -20.55
N LEU A 63 -13.15 -16.44 -20.11
CA LEU A 63 -12.95 -15.87 -18.78
C LEU A 63 -13.00 -14.35 -18.85
N ILE A 64 -14.10 -13.76 -18.40
CA ILE A 64 -14.31 -12.31 -18.44
C ILE A 64 -13.73 -11.68 -17.16
N PRO A 65 -12.74 -10.78 -17.22
CA PRO A 65 -12.20 -10.14 -16.01
C PRO A 65 -13.26 -9.31 -15.26
N ASN A 66 -13.36 -9.50 -13.94
CA ASN A 66 -14.25 -8.70 -13.09
C ASN A 66 -13.47 -7.62 -12.34
N HIS A 67 -13.18 -6.52 -13.05
CA HIS A 67 -12.40 -5.41 -12.50
C HIS A 67 -13.09 -4.69 -11.33
N THR A 68 -14.43 -4.67 -11.31
CA THR A 68 -15.19 -4.08 -10.21
C THR A 68 -14.95 -4.86 -8.91
N LEU A 69 -15.09 -6.19 -8.95
CA LEU A 69 -14.82 -7.02 -7.78
C LEU A 69 -13.34 -6.95 -7.36
N GLN A 70 -12.42 -6.91 -8.33
CA GLN A 70 -11.00 -6.74 -8.04
C GLN A 70 -10.71 -5.45 -7.25
N ARG A 71 -11.33 -4.33 -7.64
CA ARG A 71 -11.21 -3.06 -6.92
C ARG A 71 -11.81 -3.14 -5.52
N LEU A 72 -12.97 -3.76 -5.37
CA LEU A 72 -13.62 -3.93 -4.06
C LEU A 72 -12.78 -4.78 -3.09
N ILE A 73 -12.22 -5.89 -3.58
CA ILE A 73 -11.31 -6.73 -2.79
C ILE A 73 -10.09 -5.94 -2.34
N LYS A 74 -9.50 -5.12 -3.23
CA LYS A 74 -8.35 -4.26 -2.89
C LYS A 74 -8.71 -3.23 -1.81
N ILE A 75 -9.81 -2.51 -1.97
CA ILE A 75 -10.26 -1.53 -0.97
C ILE A 75 -10.48 -2.22 0.39
N TRP A 76 -11.09 -3.40 0.37
CA TRP A 76 -11.29 -4.17 1.60
C TRP A 76 -9.96 -4.61 2.23
N SER A 77 -9.02 -5.16 1.46
CA SER A 77 -7.72 -5.59 2.00
C SER A 77 -6.96 -4.42 2.61
N ASP A 78 -6.98 -3.27 1.95
CA ASP A 78 -6.29 -2.06 2.43
C ASP A 78 -6.94 -1.58 3.74
N SER A 79 -8.28 -1.61 3.83
CA SER A 79 -9.02 -1.24 5.05
C SER A 79 -8.78 -2.19 6.23
N VAL A 80 -8.47 -3.45 5.96
CA VAL A 80 -8.14 -4.44 7.00
C VAL A 80 -6.73 -4.19 7.54
N LEU A 81 -5.77 -3.88 6.66
CA LEU A 81 -4.41 -3.52 7.06
C LEU A 81 -4.38 -2.26 7.92
N THR A 82 -5.24 -1.28 7.64
CA THR A 82 -5.35 -0.07 8.47
C THR A 82 -6.02 -0.32 9.82
N ARG A 83 -6.95 -1.29 9.92
CA ARG A 83 -7.68 -1.61 11.17
C ARG A 83 -6.86 -2.40 12.20
N HIS A 84 -5.79 -3.07 11.79
CA HIS A 84 -4.84 -3.68 12.75
C HIS A 84 -3.78 -2.71 13.25
N SER A 85 -3.88 -1.43 12.86
CA SER A 85 -3.00 -0.34 13.26
C SER A 85 -3.74 0.62 14.20
N ASP A 86 -4.28 0.11 15.31
CA ASP A 86 -4.50 0.95 16.51
C ASP A 86 -3.16 1.28 17.22
N SER A 87 -2.04 0.81 16.67
CA SER A 87 -0.73 1.45 16.82
C SER A 87 -0.48 2.38 15.63
N PRO A 88 0.12 3.57 15.83
CA PRO A 88 0.49 4.44 14.72
C PRO A 88 1.39 3.66 13.74
N PRO A 89 1.21 3.81 12.41
CA PRO A 89 2.01 3.10 11.42
C PRO A 89 3.50 3.19 11.76
N PRO A 90 4.29 2.10 11.66
CA PRO A 90 5.74 2.13 11.96
C PRO A 90 6.54 3.10 11.07
N HIS A 91 5.88 3.79 10.13
CA HIS A 91 6.48 4.73 9.18
C HIS A 91 5.73 6.06 8.99
N SER A 92 4.57 6.29 9.62
CA SER A 92 3.94 7.61 9.57
C SER A 92 4.70 8.53 10.51
N LEU A 93 5.65 9.27 9.96
CA LEU A 93 6.40 10.27 10.71
C LEU A 93 5.43 11.33 11.22
N SER A 94 5.40 11.55 12.54
CA SER A 94 4.70 12.69 13.10
C SER A 94 5.37 14.01 12.65
N SER A 95 4.64 15.12 12.73
CA SER A 95 5.19 16.46 12.43
C SER A 95 6.46 16.78 13.24
N ASP A 96 6.58 16.23 14.45
CA ASP A 96 7.76 16.41 15.29
C ASP A 96 8.92 15.50 14.84
N GLN A 97 8.64 14.24 14.49
CA GLN A 97 9.63 13.32 13.93
C GLN A 97 10.19 13.82 12.58
N ALA A 98 9.35 14.41 11.73
CA ALA A 98 9.77 15.02 10.47
C ALA A 98 10.68 16.24 10.71
N ARG A 99 10.40 17.05 11.73
CA ARG A 99 11.23 18.20 12.12
C ARG A 99 12.62 17.76 12.60
N ASP A 100 12.69 16.69 13.39
CA ASP A 100 13.95 16.16 13.91
C ASP A 100 14.80 15.52 12.80
N LEU A 101 14.18 14.78 11.86
CA LEU A 101 14.87 14.25 10.69
C LEU A 101 15.43 15.35 9.78
N LEU A 102 14.70 16.46 9.62
CA LEU A 102 15.18 17.63 8.86
C LEU A 102 16.39 18.29 9.52
N ARG A 103 16.39 18.41 10.86
CA ARG A 103 17.55 18.93 11.61
C ARG A 103 18.77 18.01 11.51
N GLN A 104 18.56 16.70 11.57
CA GLN A 104 19.63 15.73 11.37
C GLN A 104 20.24 15.82 9.97
N LEU A 105 19.40 15.89 8.93
CA LEU A 105 19.83 16.15 7.56
C LEU A 105 20.64 17.44 7.42
N GLU A 106 20.21 18.52 8.07
CA GLU A 106 20.90 19.80 8.02
C GLU A 106 22.30 19.71 8.65
N ASN A 107 22.41 19.06 9.82
CA ASN A 107 23.69 18.83 10.47
C ASN A 107 24.61 17.94 9.62
N ASP A 108 24.07 16.87 9.03
CA ASP A 108 24.83 15.95 8.18
C ASP A 108 25.31 16.63 6.88
N LEU A 109 24.50 17.52 6.29
CA LEU A 109 24.90 18.32 5.12
C LEU A 109 25.95 19.38 5.47
N GLN A 110 25.94 19.92 6.69
CA GLN A 110 27.01 20.81 7.18
C GLN A 110 28.32 20.06 7.41
N ASP A 111 28.25 18.81 7.85
CA ASP A 111 29.43 17.94 8.01
C ASP A 111 30.00 17.48 6.65
N PHE A 112 29.14 17.28 5.64
CA PHE A 112 29.54 16.96 4.27
C PHE A 112 30.38 18.08 3.61
N LYS A 113 30.15 19.34 4.00
CA LYS A 113 31.00 20.47 3.55
C LYS A 113 32.39 20.47 4.19
N LYS A 114 32.60 19.72 5.29
CA LYS A 114 33.86 19.70 6.06
C LYS A 114 34.70 18.46 5.81
N SER A 115 34.12 17.34 5.38
CA SER A 115 34.86 16.09 5.21
C SER A 115 34.49 15.39 3.90
N SER A 116 35.44 15.41 2.97
CA SER A 116 35.37 14.65 1.72
C SER A 116 35.46 13.15 2.02
N LEU A 117 34.32 12.44 1.86
CA LEU A 117 34.17 11.04 1.38
C LEU A 117 33.35 10.05 2.24
N PHE A 118 32.65 10.42 3.32
CA PHE A 118 31.94 9.38 4.10
C PHE A 118 30.63 9.81 4.77
N CYS A 119 29.55 10.11 4.03
CA CYS A 119 28.17 9.97 4.56
C CYS A 119 27.04 10.10 3.50
N SER A 120 27.06 9.32 2.41
CA SER A 120 25.96 9.36 1.43
C SER A 120 24.72 8.57 1.87
N SER A 121 24.88 7.47 2.63
CA SER A 121 23.78 6.55 2.95
C SER A 121 22.76 7.12 3.94
N VAL A 122 23.17 7.91 4.92
CA VAL A 122 22.27 8.47 5.96
C VAL A 122 21.40 9.59 5.38
N VAL A 123 21.99 10.50 4.62
CA VAL A 123 21.27 11.57 3.90
C VAL A 123 20.24 10.99 2.94
N VAL A 124 20.63 9.98 2.15
CA VAL A 124 19.70 9.29 1.23
C VAL A 124 18.56 8.61 1.98
N THR A 125 18.83 7.99 3.13
CA THR A 125 17.80 7.34 3.95
C THR A 125 16.81 8.37 4.51
N ASN A 126 17.29 9.50 5.01
CA ASN A 126 16.43 10.55 5.58
C ASN A 126 15.61 11.27 4.50
N LEU A 127 16.19 11.55 3.34
CA LEU A 127 15.45 12.09 2.18
C LEU A 127 14.37 11.12 1.70
N SER A 128 14.68 9.82 1.61
CA SER A 128 13.70 8.80 1.22
C SER A 128 12.50 8.79 2.17
N ARG A 129 12.74 8.92 3.48
CA ARG A 129 11.66 8.98 4.49
C ARG A 129 10.79 10.24 4.35
N LEU A 130 11.39 11.40 4.06
CA LEU A 130 10.64 12.65 3.85
C LEU A 130 9.82 12.63 2.56
N VAL A 131 10.35 12.04 1.48
CA VAL A 131 9.61 11.86 0.22
C VAL A 131 8.41 10.93 0.42
N LEU A 132 8.58 9.84 1.18
CA LEU A 132 7.46 8.97 1.53
C LEU A 132 6.40 9.72 2.35
N PHE A 133 6.79 10.47 3.38
CA PHE A 133 5.87 11.29 4.18
C PHE A 133 5.12 12.34 3.34
N ALA A 134 5.79 12.97 2.37
CA ALA A 134 5.16 13.93 1.46
C ALA A 134 4.11 13.28 0.54
N GLY A 135 4.29 12.01 0.19
CA GLY A 135 3.36 11.24 -0.65
C GLY A 135 2.16 10.68 0.10
N GLU A 136 2.19 10.62 1.44
CA GLU A 136 1.09 10.07 2.25
C GLU A 136 -0.15 10.98 2.31
N ALA A 137 0.02 12.31 2.27
CA ALA A 137 -1.08 13.26 2.22
C ALA A 137 -0.67 14.61 1.62
N GLU A 138 -1.61 15.26 0.92
CA GLU A 138 -1.37 16.59 0.31
C GLU A 138 -1.04 17.67 1.37
N GLU A 139 -1.56 17.51 2.58
CA GLU A 139 -1.24 18.34 3.76
C GLU A 139 0.21 18.19 4.22
N ASN A 140 0.78 16.98 4.14
CA ASN A 140 2.16 16.72 4.51
C ASN A 140 3.13 17.45 3.56
N GLY A 141 2.82 17.45 2.26
CA GLY A 141 3.54 18.25 1.26
C GLY A 141 3.49 19.75 1.56
N ARG A 142 2.30 20.28 1.92
CA ARG A 142 2.15 21.68 2.36
C ARG A 142 2.93 21.98 3.65
N PHE A 143 2.95 21.04 4.60
CA PHE A 143 3.71 21.15 5.85
C PHE A 143 5.21 21.23 5.60
N LEU A 144 5.78 20.31 4.81
CA LEU A 144 7.20 20.36 4.44
C LEU A 144 7.53 21.64 3.67
N GLY A 145 6.67 22.07 2.74
CA GLY A 145 6.84 23.33 2.01
C GLY A 145 6.89 24.54 2.94
N ARG A 146 6.01 24.61 3.95
CA ARG A 146 6.04 25.68 4.97
C ARG A 146 7.26 25.61 5.87
N LEU A 147 7.69 24.40 6.23
CA LEU A 147 8.83 24.17 7.09
C LEU A 147 10.12 24.62 6.37
N VAL A 148 10.36 24.11 5.16
CA VAL A 148 11.52 24.49 4.32
C VAL A 148 11.46 25.98 3.94
N ALA A 149 10.30 26.54 3.59
CA ALA A 149 10.16 27.97 3.33
C ALA A 149 10.33 28.84 4.59
N GLY A 150 10.03 28.31 5.78
CA GLY A 150 10.33 28.92 7.08
C GLY A 150 11.83 28.93 7.36
N PHE A 151 12.52 27.83 7.05
CA PHE A 151 13.97 27.72 7.12
C PHE A 151 14.66 28.69 6.14
N CYS A 152 14.21 28.80 4.88
CA CYS A 152 14.75 29.79 3.94
C CYS A 152 14.53 31.23 4.40
N ARG A 153 13.40 31.54 5.08
CA ARG A 153 13.15 32.86 5.66
C ARG A 153 14.06 33.18 6.84
N CYS A 154 14.30 32.22 7.74
CA CYS A 154 15.26 32.38 8.83
C CYS A 154 16.69 32.50 8.30
N TRP A 155 17.06 31.75 7.25
CA TRP A 155 18.38 31.84 6.64
C TRP A 155 18.58 33.16 5.89
N TRP A 156 17.55 33.69 5.22
CA TRP A 156 17.58 35.01 4.59
C TRP A 156 17.83 36.15 5.60
N LEU A 157 17.25 36.05 6.80
CA LEU A 157 17.50 37.02 7.88
C LEU A 157 18.91 36.89 8.50
N VAL A 158 19.51 35.70 8.48
CA VAL A 158 20.84 35.41 9.05
C VAL A 158 21.98 35.71 8.06
N LEU A 159 21.75 35.59 6.75
CA LEU A 159 22.73 35.90 5.69
C LEU A 159 22.49 37.25 5.01
N GLY A 160 21.84 38.19 5.71
CA GLY A 160 21.42 39.48 5.19
C GLY A 160 22.43 40.16 4.25
N LYS A 161 21.96 40.51 3.07
CA LYS A 161 22.04 41.91 2.68
C LYS A 161 20.77 42.61 3.14
#